data_AF-A0A699RSR0-F1
#
_entry.id   AF-A0A699RSR0-F1
#
_cell.length_a   1.000
_cell.length_b   1.000
_cell.length_c   1.000
_cell.angle_alpha   90.00
_cell.angle_beta   90.00
_cell.angle_gamma   90.00
#
_symmetry.space_group_name_H-M   'P 1'
#
loop_
_entity.id
_entity.type
_entity.pdbx_description
1 polymer ?
#
loop_
_entity_poly.entity_id
_entity_poly.type
_entity_poly.pdbx_seq_one_letter_code
_entity_poly.pdbx_strand_id
1 'polypeptide(L)' 'QYEVPRAFLGLLPGRVTFVIDKDGKIAYIFNSMSGATDHVSKTKEVLRGLATAA' A
#
# COMPACT_ATOMS: atom_id res chain seq x y z
N GLN A 1 10.34 -7.80 2.36
CA GLN A 1 10.88 -7.47 1.02
C GLN A 1 9.87 -6.55 0.34
N TYR A 2 10.30 -5.42 -0.22
CA TYR A 2 9.42 -4.53 -0.98
C TYR A 2 9.34 -5.04 -2.41
N GLU A 3 8.14 -5.46 -2.84
CA GLU A 3 7.92 -5.99 -4.17
C GLU A 3 6.88 -5.18 -4.92
N VAL A 4 7.16 -4.87 -6.17
CA VAL A 4 6.21 -4.22 -7.07
C VAL A 4 5.97 -5.17 -8.24
N PRO A 5 5.05 -6.14 -8.09
CA PRO A 5 4.75 -7.11 -9.15
C PRO A 5 4.35 -6.39 -10.43
N ARG A 6 4.84 -6.84 -11.58
CA ARG A 6 4.47 -6.26 -12.88
C ARG A 6 3.02 -6.62 -13.23
N ALA A 7 2.33 -5.68 -13.88
CA ALA A 7 0.98 -5.84 -14.41
C ALA A 7 1.00 -6.12 -15.93
N PHE A 8 -0.15 -6.46 -16.49
CA PHE A 8 -0.34 -6.70 -17.94
C PHE A 8 0.70 -7.65 -18.54
N LEU A 9 0.74 -8.90 -18.03
CA LEU A 9 1.69 -9.93 -18.47
C LEU A 9 3.17 -9.49 -18.41
N GLY A 10 3.49 -8.54 -17.52
CA GLY A 10 4.86 -8.05 -17.34
C GLY A 10 5.20 -6.78 -18.11
N LEU A 11 4.26 -6.20 -18.86
CA LEU A 11 4.51 -5.04 -19.72
C LEU A 11 4.52 -3.71 -18.96
N LEU A 12 3.78 -3.60 -17.85
CA LEU A 12 3.76 -2.39 -17.03
C LEU A 12 4.22 -2.69 -15.60
N PRO A 13 4.91 -1.75 -14.93
CA PRO A 13 5.11 -1.86 -13.48
C PRO A 13 3.75 -1.86 -12.77
N GLY A 14 3.64 -2.64 -11.70
CA GLY A 14 2.48 -2.53 -10.81
C GLY A 14 2.47 -1.20 -10.07
N ARG A 15 1.37 -0.92 -9.36
CA ARG A 15 1.25 0.25 -8.48
C ARG A 15 0.91 -0.23 -7.08
N VAL A 16 1.91 -0.24 -6.22
CA VAL A 16 1.83 -0.76 -4.85
C VAL A 16 2.09 0.35 -3.85
N THR A 17 1.29 0.39 -2.78
CA THR A 17 1.53 1.23 -1.61
C THR A 17 1.88 0.34 -0.43
N PHE A 18 2.97 0.70 0.25
CA PHE A 18 3.38 0.11 1.52
C PHE A 18 3.13 1.12 2.62
N VAL A 19 2.42 0.69 3.67
CA VAL A 19 2.26 1.47 4.90
C VAL A 19 3.21 0.87 5.93
N ILE A 20 4.13 1.69 6.43
CA ILE A 20 5.16 1.29 7.40
C ILE A 20 4.82 1.95 8.73
N ASP A 21 4.79 1.17 9.80
CA ASP A 21 4.52 1.67 11.15
C ASP A 21 5.76 2.31 11.81
N LYS A 22 5.58 2.82 13.03
CA LYS A 22 6.64 3.47 13.83
C LYS A 22 7.79 2.52 14.21
N ASP A 23 7.56 1.21 14.18
CA ASP A 23 8.55 0.19 14.52
C ASP A 23 9.28 -0.32 13.25
N GLY A 24 9.03 0.33 12.11
CA GLY A 24 9.66 0.01 10.83
C GLY A 24 9.10 -1.24 10.15
N LYS A 25 7.94 -1.76 10.59
CA LYS A 25 7.31 -2.94 10.02
C LYS A 25 6.26 -2.57 8.99
N ILE A 26 6.09 -3.42 7.97
CA ILE A 26 5.03 -3.25 7.00
C ILE A 26 3.70 -3.61 7.67
N ALA A 27 2.88 -2.60 7.92
CA ALA A 27 1.56 -2.76 8.51
C ALA A 27 0.49 -3.08 7.46
N TYR A 28 0.69 -2.64 6.22
CA TYR A 28 -0.27 -2.88 5.14
C TYR A 28 0.38 -2.77 3.76
N ILE A 29 -0.09 -3.59 2.82
CA ILE A 29 0.30 -3.58 1.41
C ILE A 29 -0.96 -3.53 0.57
N PHE A 30 -1.01 -2.63 -0.41
CA PHE A 30 -2.14 -2.55 -1.34
C PHE A 30 -1.68 -2.27 -2.76
N ASN A 31 -2.24 -3.04 -3.69
CA ASN A 31 -1.99 -2.93 -5.12
C ASN A 31 -3.30 -2.61 -5.84
N SER A 32 -3.34 -1.48 -6.55
CA SER A 32 -4.46 -1.10 -7.42
C SER A 32 -3.90 -0.37 -8.62
N MET A 33 -4.28 -0.79 -9.83
CA MET A 33 -3.82 -0.16 -11.07
C MET A 33 -4.78 0.92 -11.57
N SER A 34 -6.09 0.72 -11.39
CA SER A 34 -7.14 1.59 -11.94
C SER A 34 -7.56 2.72 -11.00
N GLY A 35 -7.55 2.50 -9.68
CA GLY A 35 -8.02 3.48 -8.70
C GLY A 35 -6.89 4.31 -8.08
N ALA A 36 -6.47 5.39 -8.76
CA ALA A 36 -5.34 6.20 -8.29
C ALA A 36 -5.58 6.83 -6.90
N THR A 37 -6.83 7.23 -6.62
CA THR A 37 -7.25 7.81 -5.34
C THR A 37 -7.35 6.78 -4.21
N ASP A 38 -7.51 5.50 -4.52
CA ASP A 38 -7.70 4.43 -3.54
C ASP A 38 -6.48 4.25 -2.64
N HIS A 39 -5.29 4.49 -3.20
CA HIS A 39 -4.04 4.45 -2.45
C HIS A 39 -4.06 5.43 -1.28
N VAL A 40 -4.58 6.65 -1.51
CA VAL A 40 -4.62 7.68 -0.47
C VAL A 40 -5.72 7.38 0.55
N SER A 41 -6.93 7.05 0.09
CA SER A 41 -8.05 6.79 1.01
C SER A 41 -7.78 5.57 1.89
N LYS A 42 -7.30 4.46 1.32
CA LYS A 42 -6.99 3.24 2.07
C LYS A 42 -5.81 3.43 3.01
N THR A 43 -4.79 4.18 2.60
CA THR A 43 -3.66 4.51 3.49
C THR A 43 -4.14 5.33 4.69
N LYS A 44 -5.01 6.33 4.49
CA LYS A 44 -5.56 7.12 5.60
C LYS A 44 -6.40 6.26 6.56
N GLU A 45 -7.17 5.31 6.05
CA GLU A 45 -7.92 4.35 6.88
C GLU A 45 -7.00 3.51 7.75
N VAL A 46 -5.96 2.91 7.17
CA VAL A 46 -4.98 2.10 7.88
C VAL A 46 -4.24 2.92 8.94
N LEU A 47 -3.76 4.12 8.59
CA LEU A 47 -3.02 4.99 9.52
C LEU A 47 -3.86 5.37 10.75
N ARG A 48 -5.17 5.63 10.57
CA ARG A 48 -6.08 5.88 11.70
C ARG A 48 -6.21 4.66 12.60
N GLY A 49 -6.33 3.47 12.02
CA GLY A 49 -6.35 2.21 12.77
C GLY A 49 -5.07 2.01 13.59
N LEU A 50 -3.90 2.23 12.98
CA LEU A 50 -2.62 2.11 13.67
C LEU A 50 -2.46 3.12 14.80
N ALA A 51 -2.93 4.36 14.62
CA ALA A 51 -2.90 5.39 15.65
C ALA A 51 -3.79 5.07 16.87
N THR A 52 -4.83 4.25 16.69
CA THR A 52 -5.78 3.88 17.76
C THR A 52 -5.35 2.61 18.51
N ALA A 53 -4.44 1.83 17.93
CA ALA A 53 -3.94 0.56 18.51
C ALA A 53 -2.68 0.74 19.39
N ALA A 54 -2.15 1.97 19.47
CA ALA A 54 -1.02 2.35 20.32
C ALA A 54 -1.52 2.92 21.66
#